data_AF-X6MZI1-F1
#
_entry.id   AF-X6MZI1-F1
#
_cell.length_a   1.000
_cell.length_b   1.000
_cell.length_c   1.000
_cell.angle_alpha   90.00
_cell.angle_beta   90.00
_cell.angle_gamma   90.00
#
_symmetry.space_group_name_H-M   'P 1'
#
loop_
_entity.id
_entity.type
_entity.pdbx_description
1 polymer ?
#
loop_
_entity_poly.entity_id
_entity_poly.type
_entity_poly.pdbx_seq_one_letter_code
_entity_poly.pdbx_strand_id
1 'polypeptide(L)'
;MLQKILYTFFAFFFFLNSVMMQSSVTQLAEVFLQNARFHTYVTPMSYMSLLRTFQSLYEATKKKIGTAKERYDIGLEKLQSTQVQVKEMQQQLEGLQPKLEESVKKTNELMAEIQVKTKDADTKKEAVVVEERQCNQQASAAREVEEQCQEQLDKAMPAYLEAMKALKVIKKADLAQVKKYTKPPPGVILTMEALCIMFQVPPKKVLDSNGKKVEDYWEAAKKDVLSDTKLLEKLETFDKDNISEAIITQVGPYLQNPEFEVSFKLFQYNSKKKKKLFKLVAYSFSFNFFLCSRIQKKLLARENRHC
;
A
#
# COMPACT_ATOMS: atom_id res chain seq x y z
N MET A 1 -53.38 1.84 84.53
CA MET A 1 -54.01 1.23 85.73
C MET A 1 -53.62 -0.24 85.89
N LEU A 2 -53.73 -1.06 84.83
CA LEU A 2 -53.35 -2.48 84.81
C LEU A 2 -51.91 -2.79 85.27
N GLN A 3 -50.93 -2.01 84.82
CA GLN A 3 -49.53 -2.23 85.21
C GLN A 3 -49.29 -2.03 86.71
N LYS A 4 -49.97 -1.05 87.33
CA LYS A 4 -49.89 -0.83 88.79
C LYS A 4 -50.50 -2.01 89.56
N ILE A 5 -51.66 -2.51 89.11
CA ILE A 5 -52.31 -3.68 89.72
C ILE A 5 -51.40 -4.92 89.62
N LEU A 6 -50.76 -5.12 88.47
CA LEU A 6 -49.84 -6.24 88.24
C LEU A 6 -48.61 -6.16 89.16
N TYR A 7 -48.02 -4.97 89.33
CA TYR A 7 -46.90 -4.76 90.25
C TYR A 7 -47.30 -5.02 91.70
N THR A 8 -48.46 -4.54 92.15
CA THR A 8 -48.94 -4.78 93.52
C THR A 8 -49.19 -6.27 93.75
N PHE A 9 -49.79 -6.97 92.78
CA PHE A 9 -50.01 -8.41 92.86
C PHE A 9 -48.70 -9.20 92.90
N PHE A 10 -47.74 -8.85 92.05
CA PHE A 10 -46.42 -9.49 92.03
C PHE A 10 -45.63 -9.23 93.31
N ALA A 11 -45.69 -8.01 93.85
CA ALA A 11 -45.06 -7.66 95.12
C ALA A 11 -45.67 -8.45 96.28
N PHE A 12 -47.00 -8.59 96.32
CA PHE A 12 -47.68 -9.40 97.32
C PHE A 12 -47.30 -10.88 97.21
N PHE A 13 -47.28 -11.43 96.00
CA PHE A 13 -46.86 -12.81 95.77
C PHE A 13 -45.40 -13.04 96.18
N PHE A 14 -44.49 -12.14 95.81
CA PHE A 14 -43.08 -12.22 96.20
C PHE A 14 -42.91 -12.20 97.73
N PHE A 15 -43.65 -11.33 98.41
CA PHE A 15 -43.64 -11.26 99.86
C PHE A 15 -44.14 -12.57 100.49
N LEU A 16 -45.26 -13.11 100.00
CA LEU A 16 -45.82 -14.36 100.51
C LEU A 16 -44.86 -15.55 100.33
N ASN A 17 -44.21 -15.66 99.17
CA ASN A 17 -43.23 -16.72 98.90
C ASN A 17 -41.96 -16.57 99.76
N SER A 18 -41.49 -15.34 99.96
CA SER A 18 -40.36 -15.04 100.83
C SER A 18 -40.62 -15.52 102.27
N VAL A 19 -41.81 -15.23 102.80
CA VAL A 19 -42.24 -15.66 104.14
C VAL A 19 -42.36 -17.19 104.21
N MET A 20 -42.96 -17.81 103.20
CA MET A 20 -43.09 -19.27 103.13
C MET A 20 -41.72 -19.96 103.13
N MET A 21 -40.75 -19.42 102.38
CA MET A 21 -39.39 -19.95 102.33
C MET A 21 -38.70 -19.88 103.70
N GLN A 22 -38.79 -18.74 104.39
CA GLN A 22 -38.20 -18.59 105.73
C GLN A 22 -38.87 -19.49 106.78
N SER A 23 -40.19 -19.64 106.71
CA SER A 23 -40.94 -20.54 107.59
C SER A 23 -40.50 -22.00 107.38
N SER A 24 -40.37 -22.42 106.12
CA SER A 24 -39.91 -23.76 105.76
C SER A 24 -38.48 -24.06 106.27
N VAL A 25 -37.55 -23.11 106.11
CA VAL A 25 -36.17 -23.27 106.60
C VAL A 25 -36.12 -23.34 108.14
N THR A 26 -36.96 -22.57 108.82
CA THR A 26 -37.08 -22.62 110.30
C THR A 26 -37.60 -23.99 110.76
N GLN A 27 -38.67 -24.51 110.12
CA GLN A 27 -39.18 -25.85 110.41
C GLN A 27 -38.13 -26.93 110.16
N LEU A 28 -37.38 -26.81 109.06
CA LEU A 28 -36.32 -27.76 108.75
C LEU A 28 -35.17 -27.70 109.76
N ALA A 29 -34.83 -26.51 110.26
CA ALA A 29 -33.82 -26.34 111.31
C ALA A 29 -34.21 -27.06 112.62
N GLU A 30 -35.49 -27.06 112.98
CA GLU A 30 -36.01 -27.82 114.13
C GLU A 30 -35.86 -29.34 113.92
N VAL A 31 -36.18 -29.83 112.72
CA VAL A 31 -36.01 -31.25 112.38
C VAL A 31 -34.53 -31.66 112.41
N PHE A 32 -33.62 -30.81 111.92
CA PHE A 32 -32.18 -31.06 111.99
C PHE A 32 -31.68 -31.11 113.44
N LEU A 33 -32.21 -30.26 114.31
CA LEU A 33 -31.86 -30.29 115.73
C LEU A 33 -32.30 -31.62 116.38
N GLN A 34 -33.49 -32.12 116.05
CA GLN A 34 -33.98 -33.40 116.58
C GLN A 34 -33.13 -34.59 116.13
N ASN A 35 -32.72 -34.60 114.86
CA ASN A 35 -32.01 -35.74 114.27
C ASN A 35 -30.50 -35.72 114.54
N ALA A 36 -29.84 -34.58 114.35
CA ALA A 36 -28.38 -34.46 114.43
C ALA A 36 -27.89 -33.87 115.76
N ARG A 37 -28.80 -33.39 116.63
CA ARG A 37 -28.52 -32.74 117.91
C ARG A 37 -27.57 -31.52 117.82
N PHE A 38 -27.52 -30.89 116.65
CA PHE A 38 -26.73 -29.69 116.38
C PHE A 38 -27.67 -28.49 116.12
N HIS A 39 -27.35 -27.32 116.68
CA HIS A 39 -28.19 -26.13 116.57
C HIS A 39 -27.81 -25.31 115.33
N THR A 40 -28.77 -25.13 114.41
CA THR A 40 -28.61 -24.27 113.22
C THR A 40 -29.40 -22.99 113.42
N TYR A 41 -28.73 -21.84 113.39
CA TYR A 41 -29.38 -20.55 113.57
C TYR A 41 -29.86 -19.96 112.25
N VAL A 42 -31.17 -19.76 112.12
CA VAL A 42 -31.78 -19.01 111.02
C VAL A 42 -31.86 -17.54 111.43
N THR A 43 -31.06 -16.68 110.79
CA THR A 43 -31.04 -15.24 111.08
C THR A 43 -31.51 -14.44 109.86
N PRO A 44 -32.16 -13.28 110.05
CA PRO A 44 -32.52 -12.40 108.93
C PRO A 44 -31.30 -11.98 108.08
N MET A 45 -30.10 -11.96 108.69
CA MET A 45 -28.83 -11.67 108.01
C MET A 45 -28.45 -12.74 106.99
N SER A 46 -28.66 -14.04 107.26
CA SER A 46 -28.38 -15.10 106.29
C SER A 46 -29.33 -15.03 105.10
N TYR A 47 -30.61 -14.70 105.33
CA TYR A 47 -31.58 -14.46 104.26
C TYR A 47 -31.23 -13.23 103.41
N MET A 48 -30.80 -12.13 104.02
CA MET A 48 -30.33 -10.96 103.28
C MET A 48 -29.08 -11.25 102.44
N SER A 49 -28.17 -12.08 102.94
CA SER A 49 -27.03 -12.57 102.16
C SER A 49 -27.49 -13.39 100.94
N LEU A 50 -28.43 -14.32 101.14
CA LEU A 50 -29.03 -15.10 100.06
C LEU A 50 -29.67 -14.21 98.99
N LEU A 51 -30.48 -13.22 99.37
CA LEU A 51 -31.11 -12.29 98.42
C LEU A 51 -30.07 -11.52 97.60
N ARG A 52 -28.97 -11.07 98.21
CA ARG A 52 -27.87 -10.41 97.50
C ARG A 52 -27.20 -11.35 96.50
N THR A 53 -26.94 -12.60 96.87
CA THR A 53 -26.39 -13.61 95.94
C THR A 53 -27.35 -13.97 94.81
N PHE A 54 -28.64 -14.05 95.10
CA PHE A 54 -29.66 -14.29 94.08
C PHE A 54 -29.74 -13.13 93.09
N GLN A 55 -29.72 -11.89 93.59
CA GLN A 55 -29.71 -10.70 92.75
C GLN A 55 -28.48 -10.71 91.81
N SER A 56 -27.29 -11.00 92.33
CA SER A 56 -26.08 -11.03 91.50
C SER A 56 -26.13 -12.15 90.44
N LEU A 57 -26.62 -13.34 90.79
CA LEU A 57 -26.82 -14.44 89.84
C LEU A 57 -27.87 -14.11 88.78
N TYR A 58 -28.96 -13.45 89.17
CA TYR A 58 -30.01 -13.01 88.26
C TYR A 58 -29.48 -11.99 87.26
N GLU A 59 -28.77 -10.96 87.73
CA GLU A 59 -28.15 -9.95 86.87
C GLU A 59 -27.12 -10.57 85.91
N ALA A 60 -26.29 -11.50 86.40
CA ALA A 60 -25.32 -12.22 85.57
C ALA A 60 -26.01 -13.08 84.49
N THR A 61 -27.09 -13.78 84.85
CA THR A 61 -27.84 -14.63 83.91
C THR A 61 -28.59 -13.79 82.89
N LYS A 62 -29.25 -12.70 83.32
CA LYS A 62 -29.90 -11.74 82.45
C LYS A 62 -28.91 -11.13 81.45
N LYS A 63 -27.70 -10.77 81.90
CA LYS A 63 -26.64 -10.27 81.02
C LYS A 63 -26.20 -11.32 80.00
N LYS A 64 -25.97 -12.57 80.44
CA LYS A 64 -25.62 -13.69 79.53
C LYS A 64 -26.67 -13.88 78.43
N ILE A 65 -27.95 -13.96 78.81
CA ILE A 65 -29.06 -14.11 77.87
C ILE A 65 -29.17 -12.89 76.95
N GLY A 66 -29.04 -11.68 77.49
CA GLY A 66 -29.04 -10.43 76.71
C GLY A 66 -27.95 -10.42 75.65
N THR A 67 -26.70 -10.76 76.02
CA THR A 67 -25.59 -10.83 75.06
C THR A 67 -25.76 -11.92 74.02
N ALA A 68 -26.36 -13.06 74.38
CA ALA A 68 -26.66 -14.12 73.42
C ALA A 68 -27.73 -13.67 72.41
N LYS A 69 -28.79 -13.02 72.90
CA LYS A 69 -29.85 -12.43 72.06
C LYS A 69 -29.27 -11.41 71.08
N GLU A 70 -28.47 -10.47 71.57
CA GLU A 70 -27.85 -9.43 70.74
C GLU A 70 -26.98 -10.04 69.62
N ARG A 71 -26.22 -11.10 69.92
CA ARG A 71 -25.45 -11.82 68.89
C ARG A 71 -26.35 -12.45 67.82
N TYR A 72 -27.48 -13.03 68.20
CA TYR A 72 -28.44 -13.59 67.24
C TYR A 72 -29.11 -12.49 66.41
N ASP A 73 -29.50 -11.37 67.03
CA ASP A 73 -30.11 -10.24 66.34
C ASP A 73 -29.14 -9.69 65.27
N ILE A 74 -27.87 -9.47 65.62
CA ILE A 74 -26.82 -9.04 64.67
C ILE A 74 -26.60 -10.09 63.58
N GLY A 75 -26.60 -11.38 63.94
CA GLY A 75 -26.43 -12.47 62.97
C GLY A 75 -27.57 -12.51 61.95
N LEU A 76 -28.82 -12.35 62.41
CA LEU A 76 -30.00 -12.32 61.56
C LEU A 76 -30.00 -11.10 60.65
N GLU A 77 -29.64 -9.92 61.17
CA GLU A 77 -29.53 -8.69 60.37
C GLU A 77 -28.51 -8.87 59.24
N LYS A 78 -27.34 -9.44 59.54
CA LYS A 78 -26.32 -9.74 58.53
C LYS A 78 -26.81 -10.71 57.47
N LEU A 79 -27.48 -11.79 57.86
CA LEU A 79 -28.05 -12.77 56.92
C LEU A 79 -29.11 -12.13 56.00
N GLN A 80 -29.97 -11.28 56.55
CA GLN A 80 -30.96 -10.54 55.77
C GLN A 80 -30.29 -9.57 54.79
N SER A 81 -29.27 -8.82 55.23
CA SER A 81 -28.50 -7.93 54.35
C SER A 81 -27.84 -8.69 53.20
N THR A 82 -27.17 -9.81 53.49
CA THR A 82 -26.57 -10.66 52.46
C THR A 82 -27.62 -11.23 51.52
N GLN A 83 -28.79 -11.62 52.00
CA GLN A 83 -29.87 -12.10 51.15
C GLN A 83 -30.35 -11.04 50.15
N VAL A 84 -30.44 -9.77 50.57
CA VAL A 84 -30.79 -8.66 49.66
C VAL A 84 -29.69 -8.46 48.61
N GLN A 85 -28.41 -8.46 49.02
CA GLN A 85 -27.28 -8.32 48.10
C GLN A 85 -27.22 -9.46 47.07
N VAL A 86 -27.47 -10.70 47.49
CA VAL A 86 -27.52 -11.86 46.58
C VAL A 86 -28.65 -11.73 45.57
N LYS A 87 -29.84 -11.25 45.98
CA LYS A 87 -30.95 -10.99 45.06
C LYS A 87 -30.62 -9.91 44.04
N GLU A 88 -29.97 -8.83 44.47
CA GLU A 88 -29.54 -7.76 43.56
C GLU A 88 -28.51 -8.29 42.53
N MET A 89 -27.51 -9.06 42.96
CA MET A 89 -26.55 -9.69 42.06
C MET A 89 -27.20 -10.65 41.07
N GLN A 90 -28.22 -11.42 41.50
CA GLN A 90 -28.99 -12.29 40.61
C GLN A 90 -29.73 -11.49 39.52
N GLN A 91 -30.39 -10.39 39.89
CA GLN A 91 -31.06 -9.51 38.93
C GLN A 91 -30.08 -8.87 37.95
N GLN A 92 -28.90 -8.47 38.41
CA GLN A 92 -27.85 -7.96 37.54
C GLN A 92 -27.36 -9.01 36.54
N LEU A 93 -27.18 -10.26 36.97
CA LEU A 93 -26.82 -11.38 36.09
C LEU A 93 -27.89 -11.65 35.03
N GLU A 94 -29.15 -11.72 35.43
CA GLU A 94 -30.28 -11.89 34.51
C GLU A 94 -30.35 -10.78 33.45
N GLY A 95 -30.05 -9.53 33.83
CA GLY A 95 -29.98 -8.41 32.90
C GLY A 95 -28.75 -8.39 31.98
N LEU A 96 -27.64 -9.00 32.40
CA LEU A 96 -26.40 -9.09 31.61
C LEU A 96 -26.40 -10.26 30.63
N GLN A 97 -27.11 -11.35 30.93
CA GLN A 97 -27.21 -12.53 30.08
C GLN A 97 -27.67 -12.24 28.64
N PRO A 98 -28.78 -11.50 28.38
CA PRO A 98 -29.20 -11.21 27.01
C PRO A 98 -28.20 -10.29 26.27
N LYS A 99 -27.56 -9.35 26.98
CA LYS A 99 -26.54 -8.47 26.38
C LYS A 99 -25.31 -9.26 25.94
N LEU A 100 -24.92 -10.27 26.72
CA LEU A 100 -23.82 -11.15 26.36
C LEU A 100 -24.17 -11.98 25.12
N GLU A 101 -25.37 -12.56 25.07
CA GLU A 101 -25.84 -13.30 23.89
C GLU A 101 -25.90 -12.43 22.63
N GLU A 102 -26.39 -11.19 22.74
CA GLU A 102 -26.39 -10.23 21.62
C GLU A 102 -24.97 -9.88 21.16
N SER A 103 -24.06 -9.64 22.11
CA SER A 103 -22.66 -9.36 21.79
C SER A 103 -21.99 -10.55 21.10
N VAL A 104 -22.24 -11.78 21.56
CA VAL A 104 -21.71 -13.00 20.94
C VAL A 104 -22.24 -13.16 19.52
N LYS A 105 -23.55 -12.92 19.30
CA LYS A 105 -24.15 -12.94 17.95
C LYS A 105 -23.47 -11.94 17.02
N LYS A 106 -23.33 -10.68 17.46
CA LYS A 106 -22.63 -9.63 16.70
C LYS A 106 -21.18 -9.99 16.39
N THR A 107 -20.45 -10.54 17.36
CA THR A 107 -19.07 -10.99 17.12
C THR A 107 -19.00 -12.12 16.09
N ASN A 108 -19.92 -13.09 16.14
CA ASN A 108 -19.97 -14.18 15.17
C ASN A 108 -20.31 -13.68 13.75
N GLU A 109 -21.26 -12.75 13.62
CA GLU A 109 -21.61 -12.11 12.34
C GLU A 109 -20.39 -11.37 11.75
N LEU A 110 -19.72 -10.54 12.56
CA LEU A 110 -18.51 -9.84 12.14
C LEU A 110 -17.38 -10.81 11.76
N MET A 111 -17.22 -11.91 12.50
CA MET A 111 -16.22 -12.93 12.17
C MET A 111 -16.52 -13.59 10.82
N ALA A 112 -17.80 -13.87 10.51
CA ALA A 112 -18.22 -14.41 9.22
C ALA A 112 -17.96 -13.40 8.08
N GLU A 113 -18.28 -12.12 8.28
CA GLU A 113 -17.97 -11.07 7.31
C GLU A 113 -16.46 -10.93 7.06
N ILE A 114 -15.65 -10.98 8.10
CA ILE A 114 -14.18 -10.93 7.98
C ILE A 114 -13.70 -12.10 7.14
N GLN A 115 -14.20 -13.32 7.37
CA GLN A 115 -13.80 -14.48 6.57
C GLN A 115 -14.13 -14.32 5.08
N VAL A 116 -15.27 -13.74 4.73
CA VAL A 116 -15.63 -13.45 3.33
C VAL A 116 -14.69 -12.38 2.76
N LYS A 117 -14.53 -11.26 3.46
CA LYS A 117 -13.66 -10.15 3.04
C LYS A 117 -12.19 -10.58 2.90
N THR A 118 -11.69 -11.48 3.75
CA THR A 118 -10.34 -12.05 3.65
C THR A 118 -10.18 -12.89 2.40
N LYS A 119 -11.15 -13.78 2.08
CA LYS A 119 -11.11 -14.55 0.83
C LYS A 119 -11.12 -13.66 -0.40
N ASP A 120 -11.94 -12.61 -0.40
CA ASP A 120 -11.98 -11.63 -1.49
C ASP A 120 -10.68 -10.81 -1.60
N ALA A 121 -10.07 -10.49 -0.47
CA ALA A 121 -8.78 -9.80 -0.44
C ALA A 121 -7.64 -10.68 -0.97
N ASP A 122 -7.63 -11.97 -0.61
CA ASP A 122 -6.63 -12.94 -1.08
C ASP A 122 -6.72 -13.16 -2.59
N THR A 123 -7.93 -13.32 -3.14
CA THR A 123 -8.13 -13.47 -4.60
C THR A 123 -7.69 -12.22 -5.36
N LYS A 124 -8.00 -11.01 -4.86
CA LYS A 124 -7.51 -9.75 -5.44
C LYS A 124 -6.01 -9.61 -5.35
N LYS A 125 -5.40 -10.01 -4.22
CA LYS A 125 -3.95 -9.99 -4.05
C LYS A 125 -3.26 -10.89 -5.05
N GLU A 126 -3.80 -12.09 -5.30
CA GLU A 126 -3.28 -12.99 -6.33
C GLU A 126 -3.37 -12.38 -7.73
N ALA A 127 -4.49 -11.74 -8.08
CA ALA A 127 -4.66 -11.04 -9.35
C ALA A 127 -3.64 -9.90 -9.52
N VAL A 128 -3.47 -9.05 -8.49
CA VAL A 128 -2.51 -7.93 -8.53
C VAL A 128 -1.07 -8.43 -8.69
N VAL A 129 -0.68 -9.54 -8.07
CA VAL A 129 0.66 -10.11 -8.24
C VAL A 129 0.90 -10.59 -9.69
N VAL A 130 -0.13 -11.11 -10.36
CA VAL A 130 -0.04 -11.49 -11.78
C VAL A 130 0.10 -10.25 -12.67
N GLU A 131 -0.73 -9.23 -12.44
CA GLU A 131 -0.68 -7.97 -13.20
C GLU A 131 0.64 -7.22 -12.98
N GLU A 132 1.16 -7.19 -11.75
CA GLU A 132 2.46 -6.58 -11.42
C GLU A 132 3.60 -7.26 -12.18
N ARG A 133 3.60 -8.60 -12.26
CA ARG A 133 4.60 -9.35 -13.03
C ARG A 133 4.53 -9.02 -14.52
N GLN A 134 3.33 -8.96 -15.10
CA GLN A 134 3.14 -8.62 -16.51
C GLN A 134 3.59 -7.19 -16.81
N CYS A 135 3.19 -6.23 -15.98
CA CYS A 135 3.58 -4.83 -16.11
C CYS A 135 5.10 -4.67 -16.00
N ASN A 136 5.76 -5.37 -15.06
CA ASN A 136 7.21 -5.29 -14.91
C ASN A 136 7.97 -5.89 -16.09
N GLN A 137 7.48 -7.00 -16.68
CA GLN A 137 8.05 -7.57 -17.91
C GLN A 137 7.90 -6.64 -19.12
N GLN A 138 6.73 -6.02 -19.28
CA GLN A 138 6.50 -5.04 -20.35
C GLN A 138 7.35 -3.79 -20.14
N ALA A 139 7.50 -3.33 -18.90
CA ALA A 139 8.35 -2.19 -18.56
C ALA A 139 9.83 -2.49 -18.82
N SER A 140 10.33 -3.69 -18.52
CA SER A 140 11.72 -4.06 -18.81
C SER A 140 11.96 -4.12 -20.32
N ALA A 141 11.07 -4.77 -21.07
CA ALA A 141 11.16 -4.83 -22.53
C ALA A 141 11.13 -3.43 -23.18
N ALA A 142 10.28 -2.53 -22.67
CA ALA A 142 10.22 -1.15 -23.15
C ALA A 142 11.52 -0.37 -22.88
N ARG A 143 12.12 -0.55 -21.69
CA ARG A 143 13.40 0.08 -21.32
C ARG A 143 14.55 -0.42 -22.19
N GLU A 144 14.64 -1.72 -22.44
CA GLU A 144 15.67 -2.28 -23.32
C GLU A 144 15.59 -1.70 -24.73
N VAL A 145 14.37 -1.56 -25.28
CA VAL A 145 14.16 -0.94 -26.60
C VAL A 145 14.51 0.55 -26.57
N GLU A 146 14.16 1.27 -25.50
CA GLU A 146 14.51 2.67 -25.33
C GLU A 146 16.02 2.89 -25.32
N GLU A 147 16.74 2.11 -24.51
CA GLU A 147 18.20 2.18 -24.37
C GLU A 147 18.91 1.88 -25.70
N GLN A 148 18.52 0.79 -26.38
CA GLN A 148 19.08 0.44 -27.70
C GLN A 148 18.89 1.56 -28.73
N CYS A 149 17.79 2.29 -28.63
CA CYS A 149 17.50 3.38 -29.55
C CYS A 149 18.24 4.66 -29.18
N GLN A 150 18.38 4.95 -27.88
CA GLN A 150 19.13 6.10 -27.41
C GLN A 150 20.61 5.97 -27.78
N GLU A 151 21.20 4.79 -27.59
CA GLU A 151 22.59 4.53 -27.97
C GLU A 151 22.84 4.77 -29.47
N GLN A 152 21.87 4.39 -30.31
CA GLN A 152 21.96 4.58 -31.75
C GLN A 152 21.73 6.03 -32.17
N LEU A 153 20.84 6.74 -31.46
CA LEU A 153 20.64 8.16 -31.65
C LEU A 153 21.92 8.93 -31.30
N ASP A 154 22.56 8.58 -30.18
CA ASP A 154 23.80 9.20 -29.73
C ASP A 154 24.98 8.94 -30.69
N LYS A 155 25.04 7.74 -31.30
CA LYS A 155 26.01 7.43 -32.37
C LYS A 155 25.75 8.22 -33.65
N ALA A 156 24.48 8.45 -34.00
CA ALA A 156 24.10 9.08 -35.25
C ALA A 156 24.17 10.61 -35.19
N MET A 157 23.74 11.23 -34.08
CA MET A 157 23.69 12.70 -33.89
C MET A 157 24.98 13.46 -34.25
N PRO A 158 26.20 13.03 -33.84
CA PRO A 158 27.42 13.74 -34.18
C PRO A 158 27.70 13.75 -35.69
N ALA A 159 27.39 12.65 -36.38
CA ALA A 159 27.56 12.54 -37.82
C ALA A 159 26.62 13.50 -38.59
N TYR A 160 25.39 13.67 -38.10
CA TYR A 160 24.43 14.63 -38.67
C TYR A 160 24.82 16.08 -38.44
N LEU A 161 25.24 16.43 -37.22
CA LEU A 161 25.70 17.78 -36.92
C LEU A 161 26.93 18.15 -37.76
N GLU A 162 27.82 17.19 -38.02
CA GLU A 162 28.94 17.38 -38.93
C GLU A 162 28.48 17.63 -40.38
N ALA A 163 27.48 16.89 -40.85
CA ALA A 163 26.89 17.08 -42.18
C ALA A 163 26.20 18.45 -42.31
N MET A 164 25.43 18.88 -41.32
CA MET A 164 24.77 20.20 -41.31
C MET A 164 25.79 21.35 -41.31
N LYS A 165 26.89 21.20 -40.56
CA LYS A 165 28.02 22.14 -40.60
C LYS A 165 28.67 22.17 -41.98
N ALA A 166 28.79 21.03 -42.66
CA ALA A 166 29.31 20.98 -44.03
C ALA A 166 28.39 21.68 -45.04
N LEU A 167 27.06 21.56 -44.90
CA LEU A 167 26.05 22.24 -45.74
C LEU A 167 26.24 23.76 -45.71
N LYS A 168 26.33 24.33 -44.50
CA LYS A 168 26.45 25.78 -44.27
C LYS A 168 27.75 26.39 -44.81
N VAL A 169 28.77 25.57 -45.07
CA VAL A 169 30.08 26.01 -45.56
C VAL A 169 30.16 26.01 -47.10
N ILE A 170 29.24 25.34 -47.80
CA ILE A 170 29.24 25.23 -49.27
C ILE A 170 28.71 26.51 -49.90
N LYS A 171 29.43 27.05 -50.89
CA LYS A 171 29.06 28.25 -51.62
C LYS A 171 28.50 27.90 -53.00
N LYS A 172 27.61 28.75 -53.54
CA LYS A 172 27.01 28.58 -54.88
C LYS A 172 28.04 28.44 -56.01
N ALA A 173 29.24 29.00 -55.85
CA ALA A 173 30.35 28.87 -56.79
C ALA A 173 30.89 27.43 -56.91
N ASP A 174 30.82 26.63 -55.84
CA ASP A 174 31.32 25.25 -55.85
C ASP A 174 30.34 24.32 -56.61
N LEU A 175 29.03 24.60 -56.53
CA LEU A 175 28.00 23.90 -57.34
C LEU A 175 28.16 24.19 -58.84
N ALA A 176 28.50 25.42 -59.20
CA ALA A 176 28.76 25.81 -60.58
C ALA A 176 30.00 25.11 -61.18
N GLN A 177 30.98 24.73 -60.36
CA GLN A 177 32.13 23.94 -60.81
C GLN A 177 31.76 22.47 -61.07
N VAL A 178 30.88 21.89 -60.27
CA VAL A 178 30.39 20.52 -60.47
C VAL A 178 29.54 20.42 -61.73
N LYS A 179 28.76 21.46 -62.06
CA LYS A 179 27.99 21.55 -63.31
C LYS A 179 28.86 21.57 -64.57
N LYS A 180 30.12 22.02 -64.47
CA LYS A 180 31.06 22.13 -65.61
C LYS A 180 31.80 20.83 -65.95
N TYR A 181 31.63 19.76 -65.18
CA TYR A 181 32.23 18.47 -65.56
C TYR A 181 31.57 17.90 -66.83
N THR A 182 32.39 17.61 -67.84
CA THR A 182 31.98 16.93 -69.08
C THR A 182 31.92 15.41 -68.88
N LYS A 183 32.81 14.86 -68.03
CA LYS A 183 32.79 13.46 -67.57
C LYS A 183 33.05 13.43 -66.05
N PRO A 184 32.02 13.28 -65.20
CA PRO A 184 32.20 13.28 -63.75
C PRO A 184 32.91 12.01 -63.24
N PRO A 185 33.65 12.09 -62.11
CA PRO A 185 34.18 10.91 -61.42
C PRO A 185 33.06 9.98 -60.93
N PRO A 186 33.31 8.66 -60.80
CA PRO A 186 32.29 7.66 -60.47
C PRO A 186 31.58 7.94 -59.14
N GLY A 187 32.30 8.44 -58.13
CA GLY A 187 31.68 8.83 -56.86
C GLY A 187 30.65 9.96 -57.00
N VAL A 188 30.91 10.94 -57.87
CA VAL A 188 30.00 12.10 -58.08
C VAL A 188 28.71 11.66 -58.79
N ILE A 189 28.80 10.69 -59.69
CA ILE A 189 27.64 10.10 -60.38
C ILE A 189 26.71 9.43 -59.37
N LEU A 190 27.25 8.54 -58.52
CA LEU A 190 26.49 7.81 -57.50
C LEU A 190 25.79 8.75 -56.51
N THR A 191 26.45 9.84 -56.07
CA THR A 191 25.83 10.81 -55.16
C THR A 191 24.71 11.62 -55.80
N MET A 192 24.77 11.85 -57.12
CA MET A 192 23.76 12.62 -57.84
C MET A 192 22.57 11.75 -58.26
N GLU A 193 22.82 10.49 -58.59
CA GLU A 193 21.79 9.44 -58.72
C GLU A 193 20.94 9.35 -57.46
N ALA A 194 21.60 9.22 -56.32
CA ALA A 194 20.94 9.10 -55.04
C ALA A 194 20.11 10.37 -54.70
N LEU A 195 20.63 11.57 -55.02
CA LEU A 195 19.89 12.83 -54.86
C LEU A 195 18.67 12.94 -55.79
N CYS A 196 18.77 12.45 -57.03
CA CYS A 196 17.62 12.40 -57.95
C CYS A 196 16.52 11.48 -57.45
N ILE A 197 16.88 10.33 -56.88
CA ILE A 197 15.91 9.39 -56.27
C ILE A 197 15.23 10.01 -55.05
N MET A 198 15.97 10.75 -54.22
CA MET A 198 15.42 11.45 -53.04
C MET A 198 14.47 12.61 -53.39
N PHE A 199 14.77 13.37 -54.45
CA PHE A 199 13.89 14.44 -54.94
C PHE A 199 12.84 13.94 -55.94
N GLN A 200 12.72 12.62 -56.15
CA GLN A 200 11.80 11.98 -57.10
C GLN A 200 11.88 12.54 -58.54
N VAL A 201 13.09 12.87 -58.99
CA VAL A 201 13.33 13.35 -60.35
C VAL A 201 13.43 12.13 -61.29
N PRO A 202 12.57 12.01 -62.32
CA PRO A 202 12.58 10.85 -63.20
C PRO A 202 13.88 10.79 -64.02
N PRO A 203 14.49 9.60 -64.20
CA PRO A 203 15.69 9.44 -65.01
C PRO A 203 15.42 9.76 -66.47
N LYS A 204 16.44 10.30 -67.15
CA LYS A 204 16.40 10.53 -68.59
C LYS A 204 17.04 9.33 -69.30
N LYS A 205 16.33 8.72 -70.24
CA LYS A 205 16.81 7.54 -70.98
C LYS A 205 17.81 7.98 -72.05
N VAL A 206 19.07 7.62 -71.90
CA VAL A 206 20.15 7.90 -72.87
C VAL A 206 20.75 6.57 -73.33
N LEU A 207 21.27 6.54 -74.57
CA LEU A 207 21.92 5.38 -75.17
C LEU A 207 23.43 5.46 -74.89
N ASP A 208 23.98 4.46 -74.21
CA ASP A 208 25.43 4.38 -73.95
C ASP A 208 26.21 3.91 -75.20
N SER A 209 27.52 4.15 -75.23
CA SER A 209 28.45 3.81 -76.33
C SER A 209 28.54 2.30 -76.65
N ASN A 210 27.88 1.43 -75.88
CA ASN A 210 27.76 -0.01 -76.11
C ASN A 210 26.32 -0.48 -76.47
N GLY A 211 25.41 0.43 -76.84
CA GLY A 211 24.10 0.06 -77.40
C GLY A 211 23.05 -0.49 -76.41
N LYS A 212 23.29 -0.40 -75.09
CA LYS A 212 22.28 -0.68 -74.05
C LYS A 212 21.62 0.62 -73.57
N LYS A 213 20.30 0.57 -73.34
CA LYS A 213 19.52 1.67 -72.74
C LYS A 213 19.84 1.73 -71.24
N VAL A 214 20.61 2.71 -70.82
CA VAL A 214 20.96 2.95 -69.41
C VAL A 214 20.20 4.18 -68.93
N GLU A 215 19.69 4.13 -67.70
CA GLU A 215 19.00 5.26 -67.08
C GLU A 215 20.04 6.27 -66.59
N ASP A 216 20.27 7.32 -67.38
CA ASP A 216 21.27 8.35 -67.07
C ASP A 216 20.67 9.39 -66.13
N TYR A 217 20.86 9.17 -64.83
CA TYR A 217 20.46 10.11 -63.78
C TYR A 217 21.35 11.37 -63.77
N TRP A 218 22.53 11.36 -64.39
CA TRP A 218 23.45 12.51 -64.40
C TRP A 218 22.94 13.69 -65.24
N GLU A 219 22.35 13.44 -66.42
CA GLU A 219 21.77 14.54 -67.22
C GLU A 219 20.55 15.16 -66.54
N ALA A 220 19.72 14.33 -65.91
CA ALA A 220 18.56 14.77 -65.12
C ALA A 220 19.01 15.58 -63.89
N ALA A 221 20.02 15.08 -63.15
CA ALA A 221 20.63 15.80 -62.03
C ALA A 221 21.22 17.15 -62.44
N LYS A 222 21.89 17.21 -63.60
CA LYS A 222 22.52 18.45 -64.09
C LYS A 222 21.51 19.53 -64.47
N LYS A 223 20.34 19.13 -64.99
CA LYS A 223 19.28 20.02 -65.44
C LYS A 223 18.35 20.46 -64.31
N ASP A 224 17.91 19.52 -63.48
CA ASP A 224 16.83 19.76 -62.52
C ASP A 224 17.33 19.96 -61.09
N VAL A 225 18.45 19.33 -60.70
CA VAL A 225 19.00 19.42 -59.33
C VAL A 225 20.08 20.50 -59.24
N LEU A 226 21.09 20.46 -60.13
CA LEU A 226 22.23 21.40 -60.12
C LEU A 226 21.93 22.76 -60.76
N SER A 227 20.78 22.93 -61.43
CA SER A 227 20.35 24.22 -61.98
C SER A 227 19.46 25.02 -61.03
N ASP A 228 18.97 24.40 -59.96
CA ASP A 228 18.13 25.07 -58.97
C ASP A 228 18.98 25.95 -58.05
N THR A 229 18.68 27.26 -58.05
CA THR A 229 19.40 28.26 -57.24
C THR A 229 19.08 28.15 -55.74
N LYS A 230 18.01 27.42 -55.39
CA LYS A 230 17.55 27.14 -54.02
C LYS A 230 17.84 25.71 -53.55
N LEU A 231 18.68 24.95 -54.27
CA LEU A 231 19.03 23.57 -53.90
C LEU A 231 19.54 23.45 -52.45
N LEU A 232 20.39 24.37 -52.00
CA LEU A 232 20.94 24.34 -50.64
C LEU A 232 19.87 24.58 -49.56
N GLU A 233 18.89 25.46 -49.83
CA GLU A 233 17.75 25.70 -48.93
C GLU A 233 16.84 24.48 -48.89
N LYS A 234 16.55 23.87 -50.05
CA LYS A 234 15.77 22.63 -50.17
C LYS A 234 16.43 21.44 -49.45
N LEU A 235 17.76 21.39 -49.41
CA LEU A 235 18.51 20.39 -48.65
C LEU A 235 18.49 20.64 -47.14
N GLU A 236 18.36 21.90 -46.70
CA GLU A 236 18.25 22.25 -45.27
C GLU A 236 16.83 22.00 -44.72
N THR A 237 15.81 22.37 -45.50
CA THR A 237 14.38 22.26 -45.16
C THR A 237 13.72 20.95 -45.62
N PHE A 238 14.49 19.99 -46.14
CA PHE A 238 13.96 18.69 -46.54
C PHE A 238 13.28 18.00 -45.35
N ASP A 239 12.08 17.47 -45.57
CA ASP A 239 11.31 16.75 -44.56
C ASP A 239 11.97 15.40 -44.27
N LYS A 240 12.59 15.30 -43.09
CA LYS A 240 13.41 14.16 -42.65
C LYS A 240 12.57 13.08 -41.99
N ASP A 241 11.31 13.38 -41.67
CA ASP A 241 10.46 12.50 -40.87
C ASP A 241 9.48 11.67 -41.73
N ASN A 242 9.23 12.08 -42.99
CA ASN A 242 8.24 11.46 -43.87
C ASN A 242 8.80 11.04 -45.24
N ILE A 243 9.73 10.07 -45.26
CA ILE A 243 10.28 9.48 -46.49
C ILE A 243 9.61 8.13 -46.77
N SER A 244 9.17 7.91 -48.00
CA SER A 244 8.52 6.65 -48.41
C SER A 244 9.48 5.45 -48.41
N GLU A 245 9.02 4.28 -47.95
CA GLU A 245 9.78 3.01 -47.91
C GLU A 245 10.35 2.59 -49.27
N ALA A 246 9.68 2.97 -50.36
CA ALA A 246 10.13 2.70 -51.72
C ALA A 246 11.46 3.40 -52.04
N ILE A 247 11.63 4.64 -51.57
CA ILE A 247 12.86 5.43 -51.75
C ILE A 247 13.99 4.84 -50.92
N ILE A 248 13.70 4.42 -49.68
CA ILE A 248 14.67 3.80 -48.77
C ILE A 248 15.22 2.50 -49.38
N THR A 249 14.33 1.65 -49.91
CA THR A 249 14.71 0.36 -50.49
C THR A 249 15.56 0.53 -51.76
N GLN A 250 15.26 1.54 -52.58
CA GLN A 250 16.04 1.87 -53.78
C GLN A 250 17.42 2.46 -53.45
N VAL A 251 17.54 3.22 -52.36
CA VAL A 251 18.80 3.85 -51.93
C VAL A 251 19.71 2.89 -51.14
N GLY A 252 19.14 1.85 -50.49
CA GLY A 252 19.86 0.85 -49.70
C GLY A 252 21.06 0.16 -50.37
N PRO A 253 20.97 -0.35 -51.62
CA PRO A 253 22.11 -0.97 -52.29
C PRO A 253 23.25 0.01 -52.61
N TYR A 254 22.97 1.30 -52.78
CA TYR A 254 23.99 2.32 -53.03
C TYR A 254 24.85 2.62 -51.78
N LEU A 255 24.29 2.42 -50.60
CA LEU A 255 24.95 2.64 -49.30
C LEU A 255 25.84 1.47 -48.85
N GLN A 256 25.58 0.25 -49.35
CA GLN A 256 26.37 -0.95 -49.02
C GLN A 256 27.55 -1.16 -49.97
N ASN A 257 27.61 -0.42 -51.08
CA ASN A 257 28.70 -0.54 -52.05
C ASN A 257 30.01 0.01 -51.45
N PRO A 258 31.07 -0.81 -51.28
CA PRO A 258 32.34 -0.39 -50.70
C PRO A 258 33.05 0.68 -51.56
N GLU A 259 32.67 0.83 -52.82
CA GLU A 259 33.15 1.90 -53.71
C GLU A 259 32.65 3.29 -53.28
N PHE A 260 31.52 3.39 -52.56
CA PHE A 260 31.01 4.65 -52.00
C PHE A 260 31.87 5.14 -50.81
N GLU A 261 32.44 4.20 -50.05
CA GLU A 261 33.35 4.47 -48.92
C GLU A 261 34.84 4.54 -49.35
N VAL A 262 35.24 3.79 -50.38
CA VAL A 262 36.60 3.78 -50.94
C VAL A 262 36.83 4.98 -51.87
N SER A 263 35.84 5.39 -52.67
CA SER A 263 35.92 6.64 -53.45
C SER A 263 35.98 7.86 -52.53
N PHE A 264 35.37 7.79 -51.33
CA PHE A 264 35.51 8.79 -50.26
C PHE A 264 36.95 8.89 -49.73
N LYS A 265 37.65 7.75 -49.57
CA LYS A 265 39.08 7.71 -49.21
C LYS A 265 39.99 8.21 -50.35
N LEU A 266 39.72 7.86 -51.61
CA LEU A 266 40.52 8.29 -52.77
C LEU A 266 40.36 9.79 -53.10
N PHE A 267 39.18 10.38 -52.85
CA PHE A 267 38.96 11.82 -53.01
C PHE A 267 39.58 12.69 -51.91
N GLN A 268 40.09 12.09 -50.82
CA GLN A 268 40.88 12.81 -49.82
C GLN A 268 42.16 13.42 -50.38
N TYR A 269 42.69 12.88 -51.49
CA TYR A 269 43.98 13.28 -52.03
C TYR A 269 43.91 14.56 -52.89
N ASN A 270 42.78 14.86 -53.55
CA ASN A 270 42.70 15.94 -54.55
C ASN A 270 41.64 17.03 -54.20
N SER A 271 42.10 18.06 -53.47
CA SER A 271 41.49 19.38 -53.25
C SER A 271 40.54 19.59 -52.05
N LYS A 272 40.96 20.47 -51.11
CA LYS A 272 40.30 20.80 -49.82
C LYS A 272 38.86 21.35 -49.93
N LYS A 273 38.45 21.89 -51.09
CA LYS A 273 37.13 22.52 -51.32
C LYS A 273 36.08 21.53 -51.85
N LYS A 274 36.49 20.55 -52.66
CA LYS A 274 35.62 19.50 -53.23
C LYS A 274 35.24 18.42 -52.20
N LYS A 275 36.04 18.28 -51.14
CA LYS A 275 35.81 17.40 -49.96
C LYS A 275 34.50 17.66 -49.22
N LYS A 276 33.98 18.91 -49.24
CA LYS A 276 32.87 19.32 -48.36
C LYS A 276 31.49 18.99 -48.94
N LEU A 277 31.31 19.17 -50.25
CA LEU A 277 30.08 18.82 -50.96
C LEU A 277 29.85 17.30 -50.97
N PHE A 278 30.93 16.52 -51.15
CA PHE A 278 30.85 15.06 -51.17
C PHE A 278 30.59 14.47 -49.78
N LYS A 279 31.18 15.06 -48.73
CA LYS A 279 30.91 14.71 -47.33
C LYS A 279 29.46 14.99 -46.93
N LEU A 280 28.89 16.10 -47.39
CA LEU A 280 27.48 16.44 -47.15
C LEU A 280 26.53 15.37 -47.74
N VAL A 281 26.75 14.98 -49.00
CA VAL A 281 25.86 14.02 -49.66
C VAL A 281 26.09 12.62 -49.08
N ALA A 282 27.32 12.15 -48.92
CA ALA A 282 27.56 10.83 -48.32
C ALA A 282 26.96 10.69 -46.89
N TYR A 283 27.07 11.73 -46.05
CA TYR A 283 26.56 11.67 -44.67
C TYR A 283 25.05 11.92 -44.54
N SER A 284 24.45 12.76 -45.40
CA SER A 284 22.99 12.90 -45.47
C SER A 284 22.33 11.56 -45.85
N PHE A 285 22.98 10.78 -46.70
CA PHE A 285 22.50 9.45 -47.12
C PHE A 285 22.66 8.38 -46.03
N SER A 286 23.79 8.33 -45.33
CA SER A 286 24.00 7.37 -44.24
C SER A 286 23.14 7.66 -43.00
N PHE A 287 22.91 8.94 -42.67
CA PHE A 287 22.11 9.31 -41.50
C PHE A 287 20.61 9.12 -41.73
N ASN A 288 20.12 9.42 -42.94
CA ASN A 288 18.70 9.36 -43.26
C ASN A 288 18.21 7.91 -43.52
N PHE A 289 19.05 7.06 -44.14
CA PHE A 289 18.74 5.62 -44.28
C PHE A 289 18.74 4.87 -42.94
N PHE A 290 19.63 5.24 -42.02
CA PHE A 290 19.75 4.58 -40.71
C PHE A 290 18.64 5.01 -39.73
N LEU A 291 18.22 6.28 -39.77
CA LEU A 291 17.06 6.77 -39.00
C LEU A 291 15.75 6.21 -39.55
N CYS A 292 15.51 6.31 -40.86
CA CYS A 292 14.21 5.96 -41.44
C CYS A 292 13.90 4.46 -41.32
N SER A 293 14.88 3.57 -41.58
CA SER A 293 14.68 2.11 -41.45
C SER A 293 14.38 1.60 -40.04
N ARG A 294 14.74 2.35 -38.98
CA ARG A 294 14.50 1.98 -37.57
C ARG A 294 13.37 2.77 -36.90
N ILE A 295 13.13 4.02 -37.30
CA ILE A 295 11.96 4.80 -36.85
C ILE A 295 10.65 4.14 -37.33
N GLN A 296 10.64 3.56 -38.53
CA GLN A 296 9.50 2.80 -39.06
C GLN A 296 9.19 1.55 -38.23
N LYS A 297 10.24 0.84 -37.79
CA LYS A 297 10.12 -0.28 -36.84
C LYS A 297 9.60 0.17 -35.46
N LYS A 298 9.93 1.39 -35.02
CA LYS A 298 9.39 1.99 -33.78
C LYS A 298 7.92 2.37 -33.87
N LEU A 299 7.45 2.87 -35.02
CA LEU A 299 6.04 3.23 -35.24
C LEU A 299 5.15 1.97 -35.24
N LEU A 300 5.56 0.92 -35.97
CA LEU A 300 4.92 -0.40 -35.93
C LEU A 300 4.93 -1.03 -34.52
N ALA A 301 5.99 -0.82 -33.74
CA ALA A 301 6.07 -1.27 -32.34
C ALA A 301 5.32 -0.35 -31.34
N ARG A 302 4.85 0.83 -31.73
CA ARG A 302 3.96 1.69 -30.93
C ARG A 302 2.48 1.38 -31.20
N GLU A 303 2.11 1.05 -32.43
CA GLU A 303 0.73 0.61 -32.78
C GLU A 303 0.35 -0.69 -32.06
N ASN A 304 1.29 -1.64 -31.92
CA ASN A 304 1.06 -2.90 -31.18
C ASN A 304 1.03 -2.76 -29.64
N ARG A 305 1.08 -1.54 -29.09
CA ARG A 305 0.97 -1.28 -27.63
C ARG A 305 -0.42 -0.84 -27.18
N HIS A 306 -1.38 -0.71 -28.10
CA HIS A 306 -2.76 -0.32 -27.80
C HIS A 306 -3.78 -1.47 -27.87
N CYS A 307 -3.34 -2.73 -27.91
CA CYS A 307 -4.19 -3.92 -27.69
C CYS A 307 -3.81 -4.63 -26.40
#